data_AF-A0A2K8N909-F1
#
_entry.id   AF-A0A2K8N909-F1
#
_cell.length_a   1.000
_cell.length_b   1.000
_cell.length_c   1.000
_cell.angle_alpha   90.00
_cell.angle_beta   90.00
_cell.angle_gamma   90.00
#
_symmetry.space_group_name_H-M   'P 1'
#
loop_
_entity.id
_entity.type
_entity.pdbx_description
1 polymer ?
#
loop_
_entity_poly.entity_id
_entity_poly.type
_entity_poly.pdbx_seq_one_letter_code
_entity_poly.pdbx_strand_id
1 'polypeptide(L)'
;MHVLVIYDVEDDRIRHRISEVCKDYGLVRTQYSAFRGVLSSTRRSELVLRLRWTLGDKDGKIEVYSLCDRDVRLVQEIVVGQVGRPDVRLSRGWGYRDEDM
;
A
#
# COMPACT_ATOMS: atom_id res chain seq x y z
N MET A 1 -1.73 2.00 13.58
CA MET A 1 -2.88 1.80 12.68
C MET A 1 -2.35 1.41 11.33
N HIS A 2 -3.00 0.44 10.68
CA HIS A 2 -2.58 -0.03 9.38
C HIS A 2 -3.00 0.94 8.28
N VAL A 3 -2.17 1.10 7.26
CA VAL A 3 -2.40 1.98 6.11
C VAL A 3 -2.23 1.20 4.83
N LEU A 4 -3.20 1.34 3.93
CA LEU A 4 -3.16 0.83 2.56
C LEU A 4 -3.20 2.03 1.61
N VAL A 5 -2.18 2.17 0.77
CA VAL A 5 -2.11 3.16 -0.30
C VAL A 5 -2.33 2.43 -1.61
N ILE A 6 -3.29 2.86 -2.41
CA ILE A 6 -3.53 2.40 -3.77
C ILE A 6 -3.45 3.63 -4.67
N TYR A 7 -2.83 3.50 -5.83
CA TYR A 7 -2.80 4.59 -6.79
C TYR A 7 -3.02 4.10 -8.22
N ASP A 8 -3.50 5.00 -9.05
CA ASP A 8 -3.64 4.82 -10.49
C ASP A 8 -3.08 6.07 -11.16
N VAL A 9 -1.90 5.93 -11.77
CA VAL A 9 -1.10 7.05 -12.30
C VAL A 9 -0.40 6.58 -13.57
N GLU A 10 -0.76 7.21 -14.69
CA GLU A 10 -0.23 6.86 -16.01
C GLU A 10 1.22 7.30 -16.20
N ASP A 11 1.58 8.51 -15.74
CA ASP A 11 2.94 9.03 -15.87
C ASP A 11 3.94 8.21 -15.03
N ASP A 12 4.82 7.49 -15.72
CA ASP A 12 5.84 6.62 -15.13
C ASP A 12 6.75 7.33 -14.12
N ARG A 13 7.12 8.60 -14.39
CA ARG A 13 8.02 9.35 -13.51
C ARG A 13 7.31 9.70 -12.21
N ILE A 14 6.04 10.10 -12.29
CA ILE A 14 5.22 10.41 -11.11
C ILE A 14 4.94 9.14 -10.33
N ARG A 15 4.54 8.06 -11.02
CA ARG A 15 4.31 6.76 -10.40
C ARG A 15 5.54 6.25 -9.66
N HIS A 16 6.73 6.41 -10.24
CA HIS A 16 8.00 6.09 -9.58
C HIS A 16 8.21 6.95 -8.32
N ARG A 17 8.01 8.27 -8.41
CA ARG A 17 8.14 9.16 -7.25
C ARG A 17 7.17 8.82 -6.12
N ILE A 18 5.91 8.52 -6.44
CA ILE A 18 4.91 8.06 -5.47
C ILE A 18 5.38 6.77 -4.78
N SER A 19 5.89 5.81 -5.56
CA SER A 19 6.46 4.57 -5.04
C SER A 19 7.61 4.82 -4.07
N GLU A 20 8.53 5.74 -4.38
CA GLU A 20 9.63 6.10 -3.48
C GLU A 20 9.12 6.78 -2.20
N VAL A 21 8.17 7.72 -2.31
CA VAL A 21 7.54 8.34 -1.14
C VAL A 21 6.92 7.27 -0.22
N CYS A 22 6.20 6.28 -0.75
CA CYS A 22 5.67 5.20 0.08
C CYS A 22 6.76 4.42 0.81
N LYS A 23 7.89 4.12 0.16
CA LYS A 23 9.03 3.42 0.77
C LYS A 23 9.70 4.27 1.86
N ASP A 24 9.90 5.57 1.62
CA ASP A 24 10.50 6.50 2.60
C ASP A 24 9.71 6.56 3.91
N TYR A 25 8.38 6.35 3.84
CA TYR A 25 7.53 6.29 5.02
C TYR A 25 7.55 4.94 5.73
N GLY A 26 8.25 3.94 5.18
CA GLY A 26 8.34 2.58 5.71
C GLY A 26 7.22 1.66 5.23
N LEU A 27 6.47 2.03 4.18
CA LEU A 27 5.46 1.16 3.62
C LEU A 27 6.11 0.12 2.70
N VAL A 28 5.57 -1.10 2.73
CA VAL A 28 6.01 -2.22 1.91
C VAL A 28 5.12 -2.33 0.68
N ARG A 29 5.75 -2.47 -0.49
CA ARG A 29 5.06 -2.65 -1.77
C ARG A 29 4.36 -4.01 -1.81
N THR A 30 3.06 -4.03 -2.12
CA THR A 30 2.26 -5.27 -2.18
C THR A 30 1.79 -5.61 -3.59
N GLN A 31 1.53 -4.60 -4.43
CA GLN A 31 1.20 -4.77 -5.86
C GLN A 31 1.92 -3.73 -6.70
N TYR A 32 1.70 -3.74 -8.02
CA TYR A 32 2.30 -2.75 -8.94
C TYR A 32 1.98 -1.31 -8.55
N SER A 33 0.76 -1.08 -8.04
CA SER A 33 0.29 0.24 -7.64
C SER A 33 -0.33 0.28 -6.24
N ALA A 34 0.18 -0.55 -5.32
CA ALA A 34 -0.28 -0.57 -3.94
C ALA A 34 0.83 -0.82 -2.93
N PHE A 35 0.72 -0.17 -1.77
CA PHE A 35 1.63 -0.24 -0.63
C PHE A 35 0.85 -0.40 0.67
N ARG A 36 1.42 -1.13 1.63
CA ARG A 36 0.82 -1.35 2.94
C ARG A 36 1.84 -1.22 4.07
N GLY A 37 1.40 -0.86 5.26
CA GLY A 37 2.27 -0.78 6.43
C GLY A 37 1.57 -0.21 7.66
N VAL A 38 2.35 0.11 8.70
CA VAL A 38 1.85 0.71 9.93
C VAL A 38 2.37 2.12 10.04
N LEU A 39 1.48 3.08 10.27
CA LEU A 39 1.84 4.48 10.52
C LEU A 39 1.10 5.03 11.73
N SER A 40 1.72 6.00 12.40
CA SER A 40 1.03 6.87 13.35
C SER A 40 0.09 7.81 12.59
N SER A 41 -0.88 8.41 13.29
CA SER A 41 -1.80 9.39 12.71
C SER A 41 -1.06 10.56 12.08
N THR A 42 -0.04 11.09 12.76
CA THR A 42 0.82 12.18 12.26
C THR A 42 1.56 11.79 10.99
N ARG A 43 2.28 10.67 11.00
CA ARG A 43 3.03 10.20 9.81
C ARG A 43 2.11 9.94 8.62
N ARG A 44 0.89 9.44 8.87
CA ARG A 44 -0.11 9.24 7.82
C ARG A 44 -0.59 10.56 7.23
N SER A 45 -0.85 11.59 8.04
CA SER A 45 -1.23 12.92 7.55
C SER A 45 -0.11 13.55 6.71
N GLU A 46 1.14 13.43 7.16
CA GLU A 46 2.32 13.87 6.41
C GLU A 46 2.45 13.14 5.07
N LEU A 47 2.27 11.81 5.06
CA LEU A 47 2.29 11.00 3.84
C LEU A 47 1.24 11.49 2.85
N VAL A 48 0.00 11.72 3.28
CA VAL A 48 -1.08 12.20 2.40
C VAL A 48 -0.70 13.54 1.76
N LEU A 49 -0.13 14.47 2.54
CA LEU A 49 0.31 15.76 2.02
C LEU A 49 1.46 15.61 1.02
N ARG A 50 2.45 14.76 1.33
CA ARG A 50 3.59 14.45 0.47
C ARG A 50 3.15 13.83 -0.86
N LEU A 51 2.22 12.87 -0.81
CA LEU A 51 1.65 12.22 -1.99
C LEU A 51 0.87 13.22 -2.85
N ARG A 52 0.06 14.08 -2.24
CA ARG A 52 -0.67 15.15 -2.94
C ARG A 52 0.28 16.09 -3.69
N TRP A 53 1.36 16.54 -3.05
CA TRP A 53 2.35 17.40 -3.70
C TRP A 53 3.15 16.68 -4.78
N THR A 54 3.38 15.37 -4.60
CA THR A 54 4.10 14.56 -5.59
C THR A 54 3.26 14.36 -6.85
N LEU A 55 1.94 14.19 -6.71
CA LEU A 55 1.01 14.14 -7.84
C LEU A 55 0.87 15.52 -8.49
N GLY A 56 0.74 16.59 -7.71
CA GLY A 56 0.59 17.95 -8.21
C GLY A 56 -0.66 18.10 -9.08
N ASP A 57 -0.52 18.76 -10.23
CA ASP A 57 -1.61 19.01 -11.19
C ASP A 57 -1.68 17.94 -12.29
N LYS A 58 -1.21 16.72 -12.00
CA LYS A 58 -1.09 15.64 -12.96
C LYS A 58 -2.23 14.65 -12.78
N ASP A 59 -2.69 14.08 -13.89
CA ASP A 59 -3.76 13.11 -13.87
C ASP A 59 -3.36 11.86 -13.11
N GLY A 60 -4.22 11.46 -12.19
CA GLY A 60 -4.03 10.28 -11.38
C GLY A 60 -4.91 10.28 -10.14
N LYS A 61 -5.05 9.11 -9.54
CA LYS A 61 -5.83 8.89 -8.33
C LYS A 61 -4.95 8.24 -7.28
N ILE A 62 -5.06 8.71 -6.04
CA ILE A 62 -4.40 8.09 -4.88
C ILE A 62 -5.45 7.92 -3.79
N GLU A 63 -5.63 6.69 -3.33
CA GLU A 63 -6.51 6.34 -2.22
C GLU A 63 -5.66 5.86 -1.05
N VAL A 64 -5.93 6.42 0.14
CA VAL A 64 -5.23 6.08 1.38
C VAL A 64 -6.25 5.63 2.40
N TYR A 65 -6.28 4.32 2.67
CA TYR A 65 -7.17 3.72 3.65
C TYR A 65 -6.46 3.51 4.97
N SER A 66 -7.17 3.80 6.05
CA SER A 66 -6.78 3.42 7.40
C SER A 66 -7.57 2.18 7.81
N LEU A 67 -6.87 1.15 8.25
CA LEU A 67 -7.47 -0.10 8.70
C LEU A 67 -7.09 -0.34 10.17
N CYS A 68 -8.05 -0.75 10.99
CA CYS A 68 -7.73 -1.22 12.33
C CYS A 68 -7.25 -2.66 12.28
N ASP A 69 -6.70 -3.16 13.39
CA ASP A 69 -6.16 -4.52 13.45
C ASP A 69 -7.23 -5.58 13.18
N ARG A 70 -8.50 -5.28 13.55
CA ARG A 70 -9.64 -6.15 13.22
C ARG A 70 -9.84 -6.24 11.71
N ASP A 71 -9.81 -5.12 11.00
CA ASP A 71 -10.00 -5.09 9.55
C ASP A 71 -8.85 -5.80 8.84
N VAL A 72 -7.62 -5.58 9.31
CA VAL A 72 -6.45 -6.25 8.75
C VAL A 72 -6.56 -7.77 8.90
N ARG A 73 -6.99 -8.31 10.05
CA ARG A 73 -7.20 -9.76 10.21
C ARG A 73 -8.19 -10.38 9.21
N LEU A 74 -9.04 -9.56 8.59
CA LEU A 74 -10.02 -9.99 7.59
C LEU A 74 -9.54 -9.80 6.14
N VAL A 75 -8.38 -9.17 5.92
CA VAL A 75 -7.80 -9.03 4.58
C VAL A 75 -7.55 -10.43 4.00
N GLN A 76 -7.98 -10.58 2.74
CA GLN A 76 -7.75 -11.77 1.92
C GLN A 76 -6.93 -11.36 0.70
N GLU A 77 -5.91 -12.14 0.39
CA GLU A 77 -5.11 -11.99 -0.81
C GLU A 77 -5.32 -13.23 -1.70
N ILE A 78 -5.55 -12.99 -2.99
CA ILE A 78 -5.64 -14.06 -4.00
C ILE A 78 -4.56 -13.76 -5.02
N VAL A 79 -3.58 -14.65 -5.12
CA VAL A 79 -2.47 -14.55 -6.07
C VAL A 79 -2.62 -15.64 -7.11
N VAL A 80 -2.56 -15.27 -8.39
CA VAL A 80 -2.55 -16.22 -9.50
C VAL A 80 -1.25 -16.02 -10.27
N GLY A 81 -0.39 -17.05 -10.29
CA GLY A 81 0.89 -17.05 -10.98
C GLY A 81 0.94 -18.05 -12.14
N GLN A 82 1.72 -17.75 -13.17
CA GLN A 82 1.83 -18.53 -14.41
C GLN A 82 2.67 -19.80 -14.26
N VAL A 83 2.21 -20.81 -13.50
CA VAL A 83 2.60 -22.20 -13.75
C VAL A 83 1.43 -23.12 -13.35
N GLY A 84 0.58 -23.45 -14.32
CA GLY A 84 -0.13 -24.74 -14.45
C GLY A 84 -1.02 -25.29 -13.31
N ARG A 85 -1.09 -24.67 -12.13
CA ARG A 85 -1.98 -25.03 -11.03
C ARG A 85 -2.40 -23.75 -10.30
N PRO A 86 -3.68 -23.60 -9.93
CA PRO A 86 -4.08 -22.50 -9.07
C PRO A 86 -3.51 -22.75 -7.66
N ASP A 87 -2.29 -22.30 -7.42
CA ASP A 87 -1.78 -22.16 -6.05
C ASP A 87 -2.42 -20.91 -5.45
N VAL A 88 -3.64 -21.07 -4.94
CA VAL A 88 -4.33 -20.01 -4.20
C VAL A 88 -3.73 -19.98 -2.80
N ARG A 89 -2.73 -19.14 -2.58
CA ARG A 89 -2.32 -18.78 -1.21
C ARG A 89 -3.32 -17.80 -0.63
N LEU A 90 -4.25 -18.32 0.18
CA LEU A 90 -5.06 -17.50 1.07
C LEU A 90 -4.21 -17.12 2.28
N SER A 91 -3.65 -15.91 2.27
CA SER A 91 -3.14 -15.31 3.50
C SER A 91 -4.28 -14.57 4.20
N ARG A 92 -4.43 -14.79 5.51
CA ARG A 92 -5.28 -13.95 6.37
C ARG A 92 -4.41 -12.91 7.03
N GLY A 93 -4.78 -11.64 6.89
CA GLY A 93 -3.97 -10.55 7.41
C GLY A 93 -2.78 -10.19 6.54
N TRP A 94 -2.27 -8.98 6.76
CA TRP A 94 -0.93 -8.64 6.30
C TRP A 94 0.01 -9.39 7.22
N GLY A 95 0.79 -10.33 6.69
CA GLY A 95 1.62 -11.29 7.44
C GLY A 95 2.78 -10.68 8.26
N TYR A 96 2.52 -9.63 9.02
CA TYR A 96 3.31 -9.21 10.16
C TYR A 96 3.26 -10.33 11.19
N ARG A 97 4.42 -10.83 11.61
CA ARG A 97 4.49 -11.64 12.83
C ARG A 97 4.33 -10.68 14.01
N ASP A 98 3.80 -11.16 15.14
CA ASP A 98 3.67 -10.36 16.37
C ASP A 98 5.03 -9.77 16.84
N GLU A 99 6.14 -10.31 16.34
CA GLU A 99 7.54 -9.91 16.57
C GLU A 99 7.99 -8.69 15.74
N ASP A 100 7.23 -8.32 14.69
CA ASP A 100 7.55 -7.24 13.76
C ASP A 100 6.83 -5.91 14.14
N MET A 101 6.04 -5.89 15.23
CA MET A 101 5.37 -4.72 15.84
C MET A 101 6.12 -4.18 17.06
#